data_AF-X1BH64-F1
#
_entry.id   AF-X1BH64-F1
#
_cell.length_a   1.000
_cell.length_b   1.000
_cell.length_c   1.000
_cell.angle_alpha   90.00
_cell.angle_beta   90.00
_cell.angle_gamma   90.00
#
_symmetry.space_group_name_H-M   'P 1'
#
loop_
_entity.id
_entity.type
_entity.pdbx_description
1 polymer ?
#
loop_
_entity_poly.entity_id
_entity_poly.type
_entity_poly.pdbx_seq_one_letter_code
_entity_poly.pdbx_strand_id
1 'polypeptide(L)'
;MMELKTIIGKNVLLEKLRSNKLRYIETRKTLIEVYKKKDEEYQEAYRAYSKKVVDSTLAEKEDKPYPPIIPEDRTKTYDMYIAMVDLHCDRTLEIDSGNFNKLYMDKWDFIKQHIAAMTVWADSAEELAPALLAYGGEG
;
A
#
# COMPACT_ATOMS: atom_id res chain seq x y z
N MET A 1 25.35 -9.51 -18.42
CA MET A 1 23.94 -9.19 -18.73
C MET A 1 23.86 -7.67 -18.86
N MET A 2 23.34 -7.13 -19.96
CA MET A 2 23.29 -5.69 -20.19
C MET A 2 22.09 -5.12 -19.40
N GLU A 3 22.31 -4.18 -18.49
CA GLU A 3 21.22 -3.51 -17.77
C GLU A 3 20.46 -2.59 -18.73
N LEU A 4 19.15 -2.82 -18.88
CA LEU A 4 18.27 -1.91 -19.59
C LEU A 4 18.15 -0.62 -18.78
N LYS A 5 18.59 0.48 -19.38
CA LYS A 5 18.50 1.83 -18.84
C LYS A 5 17.58 2.68 -19.71
N THR A 6 16.74 3.47 -19.07
CA THR A 6 15.77 4.34 -19.72
C THR A 6 16.12 5.79 -19.45
N ILE A 7 16.15 6.60 -20.50
CA ILE A 7 16.34 8.05 -20.38
C ILE A 7 14.96 8.70 -20.28
N ILE A 8 14.74 9.47 -19.20
CA ILE A 8 13.49 10.18 -18.96
C ILE A 8 13.76 11.66 -18.68
N GLY A 9 12.88 12.53 -19.18
CA GLY A 9 12.92 13.95 -18.84
C GLY A 9 12.62 14.17 -17.36
N LYS A 10 13.41 15.01 -16.69
CA LYS A 10 13.27 15.36 -15.27
C LYS A 10 11.84 15.77 -14.91
N ASN A 11 11.27 16.71 -15.66
CA ASN A 11 9.93 17.22 -15.39
C ASN A 11 8.86 16.14 -15.57
N VAL A 12 9.02 15.26 -16.55
CA VAL A 12 8.11 14.12 -16.78
C VAL A 12 8.14 13.17 -15.58
N LEU A 13 9.34 12.87 -15.06
CA LEU A 13 9.47 12.02 -13.87
C LEU A 13 8.86 12.68 -12.63
N LEU A 14 9.07 13.98 -12.43
CA LEU A 14 8.49 14.73 -11.31
C LEU A 14 6.96 14.74 -11.36
N GLU A 15 6.38 15.03 -12.53
CA GLU A 15 4.93 14.98 -12.72
C GLU A 15 4.39 13.58 -12.40
N LYS A 16 5.08 12.54 -12.88
CA LYS A 16 4.68 11.16 -12.63
C LYS A 16 4.76 10.80 -11.14
N LEU A 17 5.85 11.13 -10.45
CA LEU A 17 6.02 10.88 -9.01
C LEU A 17 4.98 11.63 -8.16
N ARG A 18 4.65 12.89 -8.52
CA ARG A 18 3.61 13.67 -7.84
C ARG A 18 2.22 13.04 -8.05
N SER A 19 1.92 12.62 -9.27
CA SER A 19 0.67 11.92 -9.58
C SER A 19 0.57 10.58 -8.83
N ASN A 20 1.63 9.79 -8.83
CA ASN A 20 1.71 8.53 -8.09
C ASN A 20 1.52 8.74 -6.57
N LYS A 21 2.14 9.77 -5.99
CA LYS A 21 1.95 10.15 -4.58
C LYS A 21 0.48 10.47 -4.27
N LEU A 22 -0.18 11.27 -5.10
CA LEU A 22 -1.59 11.63 -4.89
C LEU A 22 -2.49 10.38 -4.94
N ARG A 23 -2.26 9.50 -5.92
CA ARG A 23 -2.99 8.23 -6.01
C ARG A 23 -2.76 7.35 -4.78
N TYR A 24 -1.52 7.25 -4.29
CA TYR A 24 -1.22 6.51 -3.07
C TYR A 24 -1.94 7.08 -1.84
N ILE A 25 -2.02 8.40 -1.71
CA ILE A 25 -2.76 9.05 -0.62
C ILE A 25 -4.25 8.67 -0.67
N GLU A 26 -4.88 8.76 -1.84
CA GLU A 26 -6.31 8.46 -1.98
C GLU A 26 -6.60 6.99 -1.71
N THR A 27 -5.82 6.08 -2.28
CA THR A 27 -5.99 4.63 -2.06
C THR A 27 -5.71 4.22 -0.61
N ARG A 28 -4.74 4.86 0.06
CA ARG A 28 -4.49 4.65 1.48
C ARG A 28 -5.68 5.09 2.35
N LYS A 29 -6.41 6.15 1.99
CA LYS A 29 -7.62 6.56 2.73
C LYS A 29 -8.68 5.46 2.70
N THR A 30 -8.99 4.93 1.52
CA THR A 30 -9.94 3.81 1.37
C THR A 30 -9.53 2.61 2.22
N LEU A 31 -8.25 2.27 2.22
CA LEU A 31 -7.77 1.14 3.00
C LEU A 31 -7.79 1.41 4.52
N ILE A 32 -7.59 2.65 4.97
CA ILE A 32 -7.79 3.02 6.38
C ILE A 32 -9.25 2.83 6.80
N GLU A 33 -10.21 3.11 5.92
CA GLU A 33 -11.63 2.90 6.19
C GLU A 33 -11.96 1.40 6.34
N VAL A 34 -11.46 0.56 5.43
CA VAL A 34 -11.57 -0.90 5.53
C VAL A 34 -10.92 -1.41 6.82
N TYR A 35 -9.73 -0.92 7.16
CA TYR A 35 -9.04 -1.27 8.41
C TYR A 35 -9.88 -0.91 9.64
N LYS A 36 -10.47 0.29 9.71
CA LYS A 36 -11.28 0.72 10.86
C LYS A 36 -12.47 -0.19 11.10
N LYS A 37 -13.18 -0.56 10.02
CA LYS A 37 -14.29 -1.52 10.08
C LYS A 37 -13.84 -2.87 10.65
N LYS A 38 -12.70 -3.39 10.18
CA LYS A 38 -12.13 -4.65 10.68
C LYS A 38 -11.59 -4.56 12.09
N ASP A 39 -11.08 -3.41 12.51
CA ASP A 39 -10.66 -3.20 13.90
C ASP A 39 -11.89 -3.25 14.83
N GLU A 40 -13.01 -2.63 14.47
CA GLU A 40 -14.27 -2.72 15.23
C GLU A 40 -14.75 -4.18 15.37
N GLU A 41 -14.80 -4.93 14.27
CA GLU A 41 -15.14 -6.36 14.29
C GLU A 41 -14.18 -7.18 15.17
N TYR A 42 -12.87 -6.90 15.07
CA TYR A 42 -11.85 -7.53 15.91
C TYR A 42 -12.06 -7.20 17.38
N GLN A 43 -12.38 -5.96 17.75
CA GLN A 43 -12.62 -5.57 19.14
C GLN A 43 -13.85 -6.31 19.71
N GLU A 44 -14.90 -6.49 18.92
CA GLU A 44 -16.09 -7.26 19.33
C GLU A 44 -15.76 -8.74 19.52
N ALA A 45 -15.09 -9.36 18.54
CA ALA A 45 -14.64 -10.74 18.63
C ALA A 45 -13.70 -10.96 19.82
N TYR A 46 -12.77 -10.04 20.06
CA TYR A 46 -11.83 -10.09 21.18
C TYR A 46 -12.52 -9.94 22.53
N ARG A 47 -13.55 -9.08 22.64
CA ARG A 47 -14.39 -8.99 23.85
C ARG A 47 -15.17 -10.28 24.11
N ALA A 48 -15.68 -10.94 23.07
CA ALA A 48 -16.35 -12.23 23.20
C ALA A 48 -15.37 -13.34 23.63
N TYR A 49 -14.20 -13.37 23.00
CA TYR A 49 -13.09 -14.26 23.34
C TYR A 49 -12.64 -14.05 24.80
N SER A 50 -12.38 -12.81 25.23
CA SER A 50 -11.89 -12.53 26.58
C SER A 50 -12.88 -12.96 27.67
N LYS A 51 -14.20 -12.83 27.43
CA LYS A 51 -15.23 -13.36 28.34
C LYS A 51 -15.21 -14.89 28.43
N LYS A 52 -14.98 -15.59 27.32
CA LYS A 52 -14.87 -17.06 27.30
C LYS A 52 -13.61 -17.54 28.01
N VAL A 53 -12.48 -16.85 27.82
CA VAL A 53 -11.13 -17.23 28.27
C VAL A 53 -10.95 -17.33 29.79
N VAL A 54 -11.80 -16.63 30.55
CA VAL A 54 -11.74 -16.61 32.03
C VAL A 54 -11.94 -18.01 32.64
N ASP A 55 -12.73 -18.88 32.01
CA ASP A 55 -13.09 -20.21 32.54
C ASP A 55 -12.74 -21.39 31.61
N SER A 56 -11.92 -21.18 30.57
CA SER A 56 -11.79 -22.13 29.46
C SER A 56 -10.46 -22.88 29.34
N THR A 57 -10.52 -23.96 28.56
CA THR A 57 -9.45 -24.92 28.25
C THR A 57 -8.35 -24.33 27.35
N LEU A 58 -7.24 -25.06 27.18
CA LEU A 58 -6.11 -24.61 26.35
C LEU A 58 -6.50 -24.43 24.87
N ALA A 59 -7.36 -25.32 24.33
CA ALA A 59 -7.84 -25.26 22.95
C ALA A 59 -8.69 -24.02 22.67
N GLU A 60 -9.49 -23.57 23.63
CA GLU A 60 -10.29 -22.36 23.53
C GLU A 60 -9.46 -21.06 23.57
N LYS A 61 -8.18 -21.16 24.01
CA LYS A 61 -7.22 -20.04 23.97
C LYS A 61 -6.47 -19.94 22.64
N GLU A 62 -6.46 -21.01 21.83
CA GLU A 62 -5.85 -21.00 20.51
C GLU A 62 -6.74 -20.31 19.46
N ASP A 63 -8.06 -20.25 19.69
CA ASP A 63 -9.04 -19.56 18.81
C ASP A 63 -9.06 -18.03 19.04
N LYS A 64 -7.89 -17.44 19.33
CA LYS A 64 -7.75 -16.02 19.61
C LYS A 64 -7.93 -15.23 18.31
N PRO A 65 -8.82 -14.22 18.27
CA PRO A 65 -8.93 -13.31 17.13
C PRO A 65 -7.58 -12.64 16.83
N TYR A 66 -7.27 -12.45 15.55
CA TYR A 66 -6.07 -11.74 15.11
C TYR A 66 -6.39 -10.28 14.78
N PRO A 67 -5.58 -9.31 15.26
CA PRO A 67 -5.80 -7.92 14.94
C PRO A 67 -5.51 -7.65 13.46
N PRO A 68 -6.27 -6.76 12.80
CA PRO A 68 -5.90 -6.28 11.48
C PRO A 68 -4.58 -5.49 11.54
N ILE A 69 -3.84 -5.40 10.43
CA ILE A 69 -2.55 -4.67 10.37
C ILE A 69 -2.81 -3.27 9.82
N ILE A 70 -2.37 -2.23 10.54
CA ILE A 70 -2.54 -0.86 10.09
C ILE A 70 -1.67 -0.58 8.84
N PRO A 71 -2.23 0.03 7.79
CA PRO A 71 -1.46 0.45 6.61
C PRO A 71 -0.41 1.51 6.97
N GLU A 72 0.86 1.17 6.74
CA GLU A 72 1.96 2.11 6.91
C GLU A 72 1.81 3.32 5.98
N ASP A 73 2.25 4.49 6.43
CA ASP A 73 2.32 5.67 5.57
C ASP A 73 3.66 5.72 4.83
N ARG A 74 3.62 5.55 3.50
CA ARG A 74 4.79 5.61 2.61
C ARG A 74 4.90 6.92 1.83
N THR A 75 4.11 7.95 2.13
CA THR A 75 4.18 9.26 1.44
C THR A 75 5.57 9.89 1.48
N LYS A 76 6.29 9.74 2.59
CA LYS A 76 7.68 10.21 2.73
C LYS A 76 8.65 9.58 1.73
N THR A 77 8.38 8.36 1.26
CA THR A 77 9.17 7.71 0.22
C THR A 77 9.05 8.50 -1.08
N TYR A 78 7.83 8.89 -1.47
CA TYR A 78 7.61 9.74 -2.63
C TYR A 78 8.26 11.11 -2.47
N ASP A 79 8.15 11.74 -1.30
CA ASP A 79 8.76 13.05 -1.04
C ASP A 79 10.28 13.02 -1.20
N MET A 80 10.92 11.97 -0.71
CA MET A 80 12.35 11.77 -0.88
C MET A 80 12.73 11.70 -2.37
N TYR A 81 12.06 10.87 -3.17
CA TYR A 81 12.38 10.74 -4.59
C TYR A 81 12.03 11.99 -5.40
N ILE A 82 10.93 12.67 -5.07
CA ILE A 82 10.58 13.96 -5.68
C ILE A 82 11.71 14.97 -5.41
N ALA A 83 12.18 15.08 -4.17
CA ALA A 83 13.27 15.98 -3.82
C ALA A 83 14.59 15.60 -4.53
N MET A 84 14.91 14.31 -4.61
CA MET A 84 16.12 13.85 -5.32
C MET A 84 16.07 14.21 -6.81
N VAL A 85 14.94 13.98 -7.48
CA VAL A 85 14.79 14.31 -8.90
C VAL A 85 14.77 15.83 -9.10
N ASP A 86 14.16 16.59 -8.19
CA ASP A 86 14.11 18.05 -8.25
C ASP A 86 15.49 18.70 -8.07
N LEU A 87 16.35 18.11 -7.25
CA LEU A 87 17.74 18.52 -7.08
C LEU A 87 18.67 18.09 -8.23
N HIS A 88 18.23 17.17 -9.09
CA HIS A 88 19.04 16.72 -10.23
C HIS A 88 19.29 17.87 -11.21
N CYS A 89 20.55 18.12 -11.57
CA CYS A 89 20.93 19.27 -12.40
C CYS A 89 20.55 19.11 -13.87
N ASP A 90 20.65 17.88 -14.41
CA ASP A 90 20.36 17.64 -15.82
C ASP A 90 18.88 17.62 -16.13
N ARG A 91 18.55 17.97 -17.39
CA ARG A 91 17.17 17.92 -17.92
C ARG A 91 16.64 16.50 -18.08
N THR A 92 17.52 15.51 -18.10
CA THR A 92 17.20 14.09 -18.29
C THR A 92 17.91 13.25 -17.24
N LEU A 93 17.28 12.16 -16.82
CA LEU A 93 17.83 11.17 -15.91
C LEU A 93 17.91 9.82 -16.62
N GLU A 94 19.02 9.13 -16.45
CA GLU A 94 19.16 7.73 -16.83
C GLU A 94 18.79 6.87 -15.62
N ILE A 95 17.72 6.09 -15.74
CA ILE A 95 17.23 5.22 -14.66
C ILE A 95 17.29 3.76 -15.10
N ASP A 96 17.79 2.90 -14.21
CA ASP A 96 17.74 1.46 -14.41
C ASP A 96 16.31 0.92 -14.38
N SER A 97 16.13 -0.31 -14.85
CA SER A 97 14.83 -0.98 -14.93
C SER A 97 14.11 -1.11 -13.57
N GLY A 98 14.85 -1.29 -12.48
CA GLY A 98 14.28 -1.40 -11.14
C GLY A 98 13.70 -0.08 -10.65
N ASN A 99 14.45 1.00 -10.84
CA ASN A 99 14.01 2.35 -10.53
C ASN A 99 12.93 2.84 -11.50
N PHE A 100 12.97 2.46 -12.77
CA PHE A 100 11.89 2.74 -13.72
C PHE A 100 10.55 2.15 -13.25
N ASN A 101 10.55 0.88 -12.84
CA ASN A 101 9.35 0.21 -12.33
C ASN A 101 8.78 0.92 -11.09
N LYS A 102 9.64 1.35 -10.18
CA LYS A 102 9.23 2.01 -8.93
C LYS A 102 8.80 3.46 -9.17
N LEU A 103 9.67 4.26 -9.77
CA LEU A 103 9.50 5.71 -9.87
C LEU A 103 8.49 6.12 -10.94
N TYR A 104 8.48 5.42 -12.08
CA TYR A 104 7.62 5.76 -13.22
C TYR A 104 6.35 4.92 -13.25
N MET A 105 6.48 3.59 -13.18
CA MET A 105 5.33 2.67 -13.27
C MET A 105 4.57 2.50 -11.94
N ASP A 106 5.07 3.08 -10.85
CA ASP A 106 4.50 2.97 -9.51
C ASP A 106 4.35 1.52 -8.99
N LYS A 107 5.24 0.63 -9.42
CA LYS A 107 5.23 -0.79 -9.04
C LYS A 107 6.09 -1.03 -7.79
N TRP A 108 5.72 -0.38 -6.69
CA TRP A 108 6.39 -0.58 -5.40
C TRP A 108 5.92 -1.85 -4.70
N ASP A 109 6.82 -2.52 -3.98
CA ASP A 109 6.46 -3.72 -3.21
C ASP A 109 5.51 -3.39 -2.05
N PHE A 110 5.62 -2.20 -1.45
CA PHE A 110 4.65 -1.78 -0.45
C PHE A 110 3.26 -1.64 -1.04
N ILE A 111 3.08 -1.23 -2.31
CA ILE A 111 1.75 -1.16 -2.95
C ILE A 111 1.16 -2.57 -3.08
N LYS A 112 1.97 -3.55 -3.50
CA LYS A 112 1.53 -4.96 -3.55
C LYS A 112 1.08 -5.46 -2.18
N GLN A 113 1.82 -5.13 -1.13
CA GLN A 113 1.46 -5.49 0.25
C GLN A 113 0.16 -4.81 0.69
N HIS A 114 -0.04 -3.52 0.34
CA HIS A 114 -1.29 -2.80 0.63
C HIS A 114 -2.49 -3.48 -0.07
N ILE A 115 -2.36 -3.86 -1.34
CA ILE A 115 -3.43 -4.55 -2.08
C ILE A 115 -3.70 -5.94 -1.49
N ALA A 116 -2.66 -6.71 -1.17
CA ALA A 116 -2.84 -8.04 -0.58
C ALA A 116 -3.54 -7.97 0.79
N ALA A 117 -3.16 -7.01 1.63
CA ALA A 117 -3.82 -6.77 2.91
C ALA A 117 -5.30 -6.39 2.74
N MET A 118 -5.60 -5.53 1.75
CA MET A 118 -6.97 -5.20 1.39
C MET A 118 -7.79 -6.44 0.98
N THR A 119 -7.24 -7.32 0.15
CA THR A 119 -7.96 -8.54 -0.29
C THR A 119 -8.31 -9.48 0.85
N VAL A 120 -7.48 -9.53 1.90
CA VAL A 120 -7.75 -10.37 3.08
C VAL A 120 -8.87 -9.78 3.96
N TRP A 121 -9.05 -8.46 3.95
CA TRP A 121 -9.92 -7.76 4.90
C TRP A 121 -11.17 -7.14 4.29
N ALA A 122 -11.27 -6.99 2.98
CA ALA A 122 -12.50 -6.46 2.38
C ALA A 122 -13.62 -7.50 2.44
N ASP A 123 -14.83 -7.04 2.79
CA ASP A 123 -16.01 -7.91 2.83
C ASP A 123 -16.58 -8.18 1.44
N SER A 124 -16.25 -7.32 0.47
CA SER A 124 -16.65 -7.48 -0.93
C SER A 124 -15.60 -6.92 -1.88
N ALA A 125 -15.66 -7.38 -3.15
CA ALA A 125 -14.81 -6.85 -4.22
C ALA A 125 -15.10 -5.36 -4.54
N GLU A 126 -16.26 -4.84 -4.14
CA GLU A 126 -16.68 -3.46 -4.39
C GLU A 126 -15.93 -2.47 -3.48
N GLU A 127 -15.64 -2.87 -2.23
CA GLU A 127 -14.79 -2.09 -1.31
C GLU A 127 -13.35 -1.97 -1.85
N LEU A 128 -12.92 -2.94 -2.68
CA LEU A 128 -11.60 -2.98 -3.30
C LEU A 128 -11.54 -2.26 -4.64
N ALA A 129 -12.67 -2.10 -5.34
CA ALA A 129 -12.71 -1.63 -6.71
C ALA A 129 -11.99 -0.28 -6.92
N PRO A 130 -12.12 0.74 -6.05
CA PRO A 130 -11.39 2.00 -6.23
C PRO A 130 -9.87 1.85 -6.17
N ALA A 131 -9.36 1.02 -5.27
CA ALA A 131 -7.93 0.79 -5.09
C ALA A 131 -7.35 -0.14 -6.17
N LEU A 132 -8.10 -1.16 -6.58
CA LEU A 132 -7.73 -2.06 -7.66
C LEU A 132 -7.76 -1.34 -9.01
N LEU A 133 -8.74 -0.48 -9.28
CA LEU A 133 -8.75 0.36 -10.49
C LEU A 133 -7.59 1.35 -10.52
N ALA A 134 -7.20 1.89 -9.37
CA ALA A 134 -6.07 2.80 -9.27
C ALA A 134 -4.71 2.13 -9.60
N TYR A 135 -4.54 0.83 -9.29
CA TYR A 135 -3.27 0.12 -9.41
C TYR A 135 -3.23 -1.08 -10.37
N GLY A 136 -4.35 -1.44 -10.99
CA GLY A 136 -4.52 -2.74 -11.62
C GLY A 136 -5.65 -2.84 -12.64
N GLY A 137 -5.98 -1.77 -13.35
CA GLY A 137 -6.64 -1.88 -14.66
C GLY A 137 -5.62 -2.18 -15.76
N GLU A 138 -4.77 -3.20 -15.63
CA GLU A 138 -4.04 -3.84 -16.75
C GLU A 138 -3.24 -5.05 -16.23
N GLY A 139 -3.62 -6.22 -16.75
CA GLY A 139 -3.13 -7.55 -16.44
C GLY A 139 -4.16 -8.57 -16.88
#